data_AF-A0A950CBK3-F1
#
_entry.id   AF-A0A950CBK3-F1
#
_cell.length_a   1.000
_cell.length_b   1.000
_cell.length_c   1.000
_cell.angle_alpha   90.00
_cell.angle_beta   90.00
_cell.angle_gamma   90.00
#
_symmetry.space_group_name_H-M   'P 1'
#
loop_
_entity.id
_entity.type
_entity.pdbx_description
1 polymer ?
#
loop_
_entity_poly.entity_id
_entity_poly.type
_entity_poly.pdbx_seq_one_letter_code
_entity_poly.pdbx_strand_id
1 'polypeptide(L)' 'MIRDRVLPYVKDGSIIVLHDGNRGMPGDRSSTVAATKLIVEALRAQGYRFVTVPELLRLGYLEHQSGASPSAPE' A
#
# COMPACT_ATOMS: atom_id res chain seq x y z
N MET A 1 -10.34 -13.36 4.31
CA MET A 1 -10.02 -13.09 2.88
C MET A 1 -8.68 -12.35 2.79
N ILE A 2 -8.06 -12.21 1.60
CA ILE A 2 -6.75 -11.53 1.44
C ILE A 2 -6.78 -10.10 2.03
N ARG A 3 -7.85 -9.34 1.76
CA ARG A 3 -8.06 -7.98 2.29
C ARG A 3 -7.94 -7.90 3.82
N ASP A 4 -8.46 -8.89 4.54
CA ASP A 4 -8.49 -8.86 6.02
C ASP A 4 -7.09 -9.05 6.63
N ARG A 5 -6.12 -9.53 5.84
CA ARG A 5 -4.69 -9.56 6.20
C ARG A 5 -3.95 -8.26 5.86
N VAL A 6 -4.54 -7.40 5.05
CA VAL A 6 -3.92 -6.15 4.59
C VAL A 6 -4.40 -4.97 5.43
N LEU A 7 -5.72 -4.73 5.48
CA LEU A 7 -6.27 -3.50 6.05
C LEU A 7 -5.82 -3.18 7.48
N PRO A 8 -5.70 -4.15 8.42
CA PRO A 8 -5.29 -3.83 9.79
C PRO A 8 -3.85 -3.29 9.94
N TYR A 9 -3.01 -3.48 8.91
CA TYR A 9 -1.59 -3.11 8.97
C TYR A 9 -1.25 -1.88 8.13
N VAL A 10 -2.21 -1.31 7.41
CA VAL A 10 -1.98 -0.14 6.57
C VAL A 10 -1.90 1.11 7.45
N LYS A 11 -0.81 1.84 7.28
CA LYS A 11 -0.57 3.19 7.80
C LYS A 11 -0.09 4.11 6.67
N ASP A 12 0.00 5.41 6.94
CA ASP A 12 0.55 6.34 5.96
C ASP A 12 1.95 5.90 5.49
N GLY A 13 2.18 6.03 4.19
CA GLY A 13 3.40 5.56 3.52
C GLY A 13 3.57 4.04 3.37
N SER A 14 2.56 3.21 3.66
CA SER A 14 2.66 1.75 3.48
C SER A 14 2.82 1.32 2.03
N ILE A 15 3.66 0.30 1.78
CA ILE A 15 3.76 -0.41 0.50
C ILE A 15 3.11 -1.79 0.65
N ILE A 16 2.08 -2.07 -0.14
CA ILE A 16 1.37 -3.36 -0.15
C ILE A 16 1.95 -4.23 -1.27
N VAL A 17 2.45 -5.42 -0.92
CA VAL A 17 3.00 -6.38 -1.88
C VAL A 17 1.96 -7.45 -2.22
N LEU A 18 1.59 -7.53 -3.50
CA LEU A 18 0.73 -8.57 -4.07
C LEU A 18 1.45 -9.27 -5.22
N HIS A 19 1.03 -10.50 -5.54
CA HIS A 19 1.61 -11.29 -6.63
C HIS A 19 0.55 -11.57 -7.69
N ASP A 20 0.86 -11.24 -8.94
CA ASP A 20 0.07 -11.60 -10.13
C ASP A 20 0.69 -12.79 -10.90
N GLY A 21 2.00 -13.06 -10.72
CA GLY A 21 2.73 -14.15 -11.38
C GLY A 21 3.10 -15.34 -10.46
N ASN A 22 3.31 -16.51 -11.07
CA ASN A 22 3.83 -17.70 -10.39
C ASN A 22 4.88 -18.45 -11.24
N ARG A 23 6.05 -17.85 -11.51
CA ARG A 23 7.18 -18.51 -12.22
C ARG A 23 6.78 -19.23 -13.53
N GLY A 24 5.85 -18.66 -14.29
CA GLY A 24 5.34 -19.26 -15.54
C GLY A 24 4.28 -20.35 -15.38
N MET A 25 3.90 -20.71 -14.14
CA MET A 25 2.86 -21.69 -13.87
C MET A 25 1.47 -21.04 -13.94
N PRO A 26 0.52 -21.63 -14.66
CA PRO A 26 -0.88 -21.22 -14.63
C PRO A 26 -1.46 -21.35 -13.21
N GLY A 27 -2.46 -20.53 -12.90
CA GLY A 27 -3.27 -20.70 -11.71
C GLY A 27 -4.31 -19.61 -11.59
N ASP A 28 -5.44 -19.93 -10.95
CA ASP A 28 -6.51 -18.95 -10.73
C ASP A 28 -6.04 -17.79 -9.83
N ARG A 29 -6.36 -16.56 -10.23
CA ARG A 29 -6.05 -15.31 -9.53
C ARG A 29 -7.29 -14.50 -9.20
N SER A 30 -8.48 -15.04 -9.45
CA SER A 30 -9.78 -14.41 -9.17
C SER A 30 -9.85 -13.83 -7.76
N SER A 31 -9.36 -14.58 -6.76
CA SER A 31 -9.31 -14.16 -5.36
C SER A 31 -8.39 -12.95 -5.13
N THR A 32 -7.20 -12.93 -5.72
CA THR A 32 -6.27 -11.78 -5.62
C THR A 32 -6.87 -10.56 -6.32
N VAL A 33 -7.43 -10.72 -7.52
CA VAL A 33 -8.07 -9.62 -8.26
C VAL A 33 -9.23 -9.03 -7.47
N ALA A 34 -10.12 -9.86 -6.94
CA ALA A 34 -11.23 -9.42 -6.10
C ALA A 34 -10.74 -8.71 -4.83
N ALA A 35 -9.71 -9.24 -4.18
CA ALA A 35 -9.13 -8.62 -3.00
C ALA A 35 -8.49 -7.26 -3.30
N THR A 36 -7.75 -7.13 -4.40
CA THR A 36 -7.13 -5.86 -4.82
C THR A 36 -8.20 -4.78 -4.98
N LYS A 37 -9.31 -5.09 -5.65
CA LYS A 37 -10.44 -4.15 -5.80
C LYS A 37 -10.97 -3.69 -4.43
N LEU A 38 -11.26 -4.63 -3.53
CA LEU A 38 -11.79 -4.32 -2.21
C LEU A 38 -10.82 -3.53 -1.33
N ILE A 39 -9.51 -3.79 -1.44
CA ILE A 39 -8.47 -3.04 -0.72
C ILE A 39 -8.43 -1.59 -1.22
N VAL A 40 -8.43 -1.39 -2.54
CA VAL A 40 -8.40 -0.04 -3.14
C VAL A 40 -9.64 0.76 -2.74
N GLU A 41 -10.82 0.17 -2.82
CA GLU A 41 -12.08 0.82 -2.43
C GLU A 41 -12.08 1.21 -0.94
N ALA A 42 -11.72 0.29 -0.05
CA ALA A 42 -11.69 0.54 1.39
C ALA A 42 -10.69 1.64 1.78
N LEU A 43 -9.48 1.63 1.21
CA LEU A 43 -8.45 2.62 1.55
C LEU A 43 -8.76 3.99 0.96
N ARG A 44 -9.31 4.07 -0.26
CA ARG A 44 -9.80 5.35 -0.81
C ARG A 44 -10.91 5.95 0.04
N ALA A 45 -11.84 5.14 0.55
CA ALA A 45 -12.90 5.60 1.45
C ALA A 45 -12.35 6.14 2.79
N GLN A 46 -11.17 5.70 3.21
CA GLN A 46 -10.47 6.20 4.40
C GLN A 46 -9.59 7.44 4.11
N GLY A 47 -9.57 7.95 2.87
CA GLY A 47 -8.80 9.13 2.47
C GLY A 47 -7.38 8.84 1.98
N TYR A 48 -6.98 7.57 1.84
CA TYR A 48 -5.69 7.24 1.25
C TYR A 48 -5.64 7.55 -0.24
N ARG A 49 -4.47 8.00 -0.67
CA ARG A 49 -4.11 8.15 -2.08
C ARG A 49 -3.11 7.07 -2.46
N PHE A 50 -3.40 6.37 -3.55
CA PHE A 50 -2.46 5.44 -4.14
C PHE A 50 -1.50 6.21 -5.05
N VAL A 51 -0.21 5.97 -4.84
CA VAL A 51 0.89 6.57 -5.59
C VAL A 51 1.85 5.47 -6.03
N THR A 52 2.70 5.78 -7.00
CA THR A 52 3.84 4.94 -7.36
C THR A 52 4.93 5.02 -6.30
N VAL A 53 5.85 4.05 -6.29
CA VAL A 53 7.00 4.07 -5.35
C VAL A 53 7.86 5.33 -5.51
N PRO A 54 8.21 5.81 -6.73
CA PRO A 54 8.95 7.07 -6.87
C PRO A 54 8.22 8.30 -6.28
N GLU A 55 6.90 8.39 -6.46
CA GLU A 55 6.09 9.47 -5.89
C GLU A 55 6.05 9.39 -4.36
N LEU A 56 5.90 8.19 -3.79
CA LEU A 56 5.94 7.98 -2.35
C LEU A 56 7.27 8.46 -1.74
N LEU A 57 8.40 8.06 -2.34
CA LEU A 57 9.72 8.49 -1.90
C LEU A 57 9.90 10.00 -2.02
N ARG A 58 9.36 10.62 -3.07
CA ARG A 58 9.38 12.07 -3.25
C ARG A 58 8.57 12.80 -2.18
N LEU A 59 7.38 12.30 -1.83
CA LEU A 59 6.55 12.87 -0.76
C LEU A 59 7.27 12.82 0.59
N GLY A 60 7.82 11.67 0.96
CA GLY A 60 8.59 11.54 2.20
C GLY A 60 9.83 12.45 2.24
N TYR A 61 10.51 12.63 1.10
CA TYR A 61 11.63 13.58 1.00
C TYR A 61 11.16 15.03 1.24
N LEU A 62 10.06 15.44 0.63
CA LEU A 62 9.52 16.79 0.79
C LEU A 62 9.04 17.07 2.22
N GLU A 63 8.44 16.07 2.88
CA GLU A 63 8.04 16.16 4.30
C GLU A 63 9.26 16.28 5.24
N HIS A 64 10.32 15.52 4.99
CA HIS A 64 11.57 15.66 5.76
C HIS A 64 12.23 17.03 5.55
N GLN A 65 12.12 17.62 4.35
CA GLN A 65 12.70 18.93 4.05
C GLN A 65 11.91 20.12 4.61
N SER A 66 10.61 19.96 4.85
CA SER A 66 9.73 21.03 5.33
C SER A 66 9.78 21.27 6.85
N GLY A 67 10.62 20.54 7.59
CA GLY A 67 10.96 20.86 8.98
C GLY A 67 10.04 20.28 10.06
N ALA A 68 9.21 19.28 9.75
CA ALA A 68 8.68 18.41 10.79
C ALA A 68 9.72 17.32 11.10
N SER A 69 10.69 17.62 11.96
CA SER A 69 11.53 16.57 12.54
C SER A 69 10.62 15.51 13.18
N PRO A 70 10.73 14.21 12.83
CA PRO A 70 10.22 13.18 13.71
C PRO A 70 11.08 13.27 14.97
N SER A 71 10.47 13.63 16.10
CA SER A 71 11.07 13.34 17.40
C SER A 71 11.41 11.86 17.39
N ALA A 72 12.71 11.54 17.40
CA ALA A 72 13.19 10.18 17.49
C ALA A 72 12.57 9.50 18.72
N PRO A 73 12.21 8.21 18.67
CA PRO A 73 11.89 7.48 19.88
C PRO A 73 13.17 7.31 20.71
N GLU A 74 13.06 7.53 22.03
CA GLU A 74 14.04 7.10 23.03
C GLU A 74 14.32 5.60 22.96
#